data_AF-A0A1G8C217-F1
#
_entry.id   AF-A0A1G8C217-F1
#
_cell.length_a   1.000
_cell.length_b   1.000
_cell.length_c   1.000
_cell.angle_alpha   90.00
_cell.angle_beta   90.00
_cell.angle_gamma   90.00
#
_symmetry.space_group_name_H-M   'P 1'
#
loop_
_entity.id
_entity.type
_entity.pdbx_description
1 polymer ?
#
loop_
_entity_poly.entity_id
_entity_poly.type
_entity_poly.pdbx_seq_one_letter_code
_entity_poly.pdbx_strand_id
1 'polypeptide(L)' 'MLLNKLTCRSLITDKDVDYNFRLGIPVEVFCTHSESTIAFGQIERYSHHIICVAGSCFDRQDFIFIGQRHLEQVTS' A
#
# COMPACT_ATOMS: atom_id res chain seq x y z
N MET A 1 8.41 2.14 17.17
CA MET A 1 7.02 1.88 16.72
C MET A 1 7.03 0.51 16.04
N LEU A 2 6.23 -0.44 16.53
CA LEU A 2 6.18 -1.80 15.97
C LEU A 2 5.00 -1.85 14.99
N LEU A 3 5.27 -2.05 13.70
CA LEU A 3 4.23 -2.25 12.70
C LEU A 3 3.92 -3.75 12.58
N ASN A 4 2.73 -4.17 12.96
CA ASN A 4 2.31 -5.57 12.78
C ASN A 4 1.85 -5.81 11.33
N LYS A 5 2.34 -6.88 10.70
CA LYS A 5 1.95 -7.27 9.34
C LYS A 5 0.55 -7.90 9.38
N LEU A 6 -0.45 -7.22 8.83
CA LEU A 6 -1.80 -7.77 8.63
C LEU A 6 -1.73 -8.98 7.68
N THR A 7 -2.44 -10.06 8.00
CA THR A 7 -2.46 -11.31 7.23
C THR A 7 -3.39 -11.25 6.01
N CYS A 8 -4.40 -10.39 6.03
CA CYS A 8 -5.30 -10.14 4.90
C CYS A 8 -4.82 -8.93 4.09
N ARG A 9 -3.78 -9.12 3.29
CA ARG A 9 -3.29 -8.09 2.36
C ARG A 9 -3.50 -8.56 0.94
N SER A 10 -4.03 -7.69 0.11
CA SER A 10 -4.28 -7.99 -1.30
C SER A 10 -3.84 -6.83 -2.18
N LEU A 11 -3.74 -7.11 -3.49
CA LEU A 11 -3.50 -6.08 -4.49
C LEU A 11 -4.56 -4.98 -4.36
N ILE A 12 -4.13 -3.74 -4.19
CA ILE A 12 -5.03 -2.60 -3.97
C ILE A 12 -5.32 -1.85 -5.27
N THR A 13 -6.59 -1.50 -5.46
CA THR A 13 -7.07 -0.62 -6.53
C THR A 13 -6.92 0.86 -6.16
N ASP A 14 -7.20 1.78 -7.08
CA ASP A 14 -7.18 3.23 -6.82
C ASP A 14 -8.09 3.65 -5.65
N LYS A 15 -9.27 3.01 -5.54
CA LYS A 15 -10.19 3.27 -4.42
C LYS A 15 -9.62 2.76 -3.09
N ASP A 16 -8.91 1.65 -3.14
CA ASP A 16 -8.23 1.11 -1.96
C ASP A 16 -7.05 2.02 -1.56
N VAL A 17 -6.30 2.58 -2.52
CA VAL A 17 -5.22 3.55 -2.24
C VAL A 17 -5.77 4.77 -1.49
N ASP A 18 -6.88 5.37 -1.94
CA ASP A 18 -7.55 6.47 -1.23
C ASP A 18 -8.00 6.04 0.19
N TYR A 19 -8.60 4.86 0.32
CA TYR A 19 -9.05 4.31 1.60
C TYR A 19 -7.88 4.12 2.58
N ASN A 20 -6.78 3.49 2.15
CA ASN A 20 -5.60 3.25 2.99
C ASN A 20 -4.92 4.58 3.36
N PHE A 21 -4.86 5.54 2.43
CA PHE A 21 -4.32 6.88 2.69
C PHE A 21 -5.14 7.61 3.76
N ARG A 22 -6.46 7.69 3.59
CA ARG A 22 -7.36 8.41 4.51
C ARG A 22 -7.36 7.82 5.92
N LEU A 23 -7.20 6.51 6.05
CA LEU A 23 -7.18 5.82 7.34
C LEU A 23 -5.78 5.63 7.93
N GLY A 24 -4.72 6.03 7.21
CA GLY A 24 -3.34 5.81 7.64
C GLY A 24 -2.98 4.33 7.78
N ILE A 25 -3.60 3.46 6.97
CA ILE A 25 -3.30 2.03 6.96
C ILE A 25 -1.98 1.84 6.19
N PRO A 26 -1.00 1.11 6.75
CA PRO A 26 0.27 0.91 6.08
C PRO A 26 0.12 -0.06 4.90
N VAL A 27 0.71 0.32 3.77
CA VAL A 27 0.77 -0.46 2.53
C VAL A 27 2.18 -0.99 2.31
N GLU A 28 2.26 -2.06 1.54
CA GLU A 28 3.48 -2.75 1.15
C GLU A 28 3.76 -2.48 -0.33
N VAL A 29 5.00 -2.11 -0.64
CA VAL A 29 5.48 -1.90 -2.01
C VAL A 29 6.34 -3.08 -2.40
N PHE A 30 5.86 -3.84 -3.37
CA PHE A 30 6.49 -5.05 -3.87
C PHE A 30 7.06 -4.80 -5.27
N CYS A 31 8.34 -5.11 -5.45
CA CYS A 31 9.02 -5.07 -6.73
C CYS A 31 8.98 -6.47 -7.36
N THR A 32 8.40 -6.58 -8.54
CA THR A 32 8.31 -7.86 -9.27
C THR A 32 9.67 -8.32 -9.79
N HIS A 33 10.54 -7.38 -10.18
CA HIS A 33 11.87 -7.69 -10.69
C HIS A 33 12.81 -8.27 -9.64
N SER A 34 12.72 -7.79 -8.39
CA SER A 34 13.53 -8.28 -7.28
C SER A 34 12.80 -9.29 -6.40
N GLU A 35 11.57 -9.68 -6.78
CA GLU A 35 10.68 -10.59 -6.06
C GLU A 35 10.58 -10.30 -4.55
N SER A 36 10.61 -9.02 -4.18
CA SER A 36 10.74 -8.60 -2.79
C SER A 36 10.00 -7.33 -2.48
N THR A 37 9.61 -7.22 -1.21
CA THR A 37 9.08 -5.99 -0.63
C THR A 37 10.21 -5.01 -0.38
N ILE A 38 10.13 -3.85 -1.02
CA ILE A 38 11.15 -2.81 -0.96
C ILE A 38 10.78 -1.67 -0.02
N ALA A 39 9.50 -1.50 0.28
CA ALA A 39 9.02 -0.52 1.26
C ALA A 39 7.76 -1.01 1.95
N PHE A 40 7.57 -0.54 3.18
CA PHE A 40 6.36 -0.80 3.96
C PHE A 40 6.11 0.38 4.90
N GLY A 41 4.92 0.98 4.81
CA GLY A 41 4.60 2.18 5.58
C GLY A 41 3.29 2.83 5.15
N GLN A 42 2.95 3.95 5.77
CA GLN A 42 1.76 4.72 5.39
C GLN A 42 1.98 5.41 4.04
N ILE A 43 0.89 5.60 3.29
CA ILE A 43 0.92 6.45 2.10
C ILE A 43 1.03 7.91 2.58
N GLU A 44 2.04 8.61 2.11
CA GLU A 44 2.30 10.01 2.44
C GLU A 44 1.68 10.97 1.41
N ARG A 45 1.71 10.56 0.15
CA ARG A 45 1.11 11.25 -1.00
C ARG A 45 0.95 10.27 -2.16
N TYR A 46 -0.02 10.51 -3.04
CA TYR A 46 -0.22 9.70 -4.24
C TYR A 46 -0.82 10.52 -5.38
N SER A 47 -0.70 9.99 -6.59
CA SER A 47 -1.31 10.49 -7.81
C SER A 47 -1.67 9.31 -8.73
N HIS A 48 -2.09 9.60 -9.96
CA HIS A 48 -2.33 8.56 -10.97
C HIS A 48 -1.07 7.75 -11.33
N HIS A 49 0.13 8.32 -11.17
CA HIS A 49 1.38 7.69 -11.62
C HIS A 49 2.27 7.23 -10.47
N ILE A 50 2.26 7.93 -9.34
CA ILE A 50 3.16 7.67 -8.23
C ILE A 50 2.44 7.49 -6.90
N ILE A 51 2.98 6.65 -6.03
CA ILE A 51 2.60 6.54 -4.62
C ILE A 51 3.87 6.65 -3.79
N CYS A 52 3.84 7.50 -2.76
CA CYS A 52 4.97 7.67 -1.85
C CYS A 52 4.69 7.04 -0.50
N VAL A 53 5.62 6.18 -0.08
CA VAL A 53 5.56 5.34 1.12
C VAL A 53 6.93 5.35 1.78
N ALA A 54 6.99 5.59 3.09
CA ALA A 54 8.22 5.59 3.88
C ALA A 54 9.33 6.51 3.28
N GLY A 55 8.95 7.73 2.89
CA GLY A 55 9.84 8.75 2.34
C GLY A 55 10.32 8.52 0.90
N SER A 56 9.88 7.45 0.24
CA SER A 56 10.26 7.10 -1.14
C SER A 56 9.03 7.05 -2.04
N CYS A 57 9.20 7.35 -3.33
CA CYS A 57 8.10 7.37 -4.31
C CYS A 57 8.30 6.30 -5.38
N PHE A 58 7.22 5.62 -5.70
CA PHE A 58 7.22 4.43 -6.54
C PHE A 58 6.21 4.60 -7.68
N ASP A 59 6.62 4.25 -8.90
CA ASP A 59 5.74 4.26 -10.06
C ASP A 59 4.72 3.12 -9.98
N ARG A 60 3.46 3.43 -10.27
CA ARG A 60 2.35 2.49 -10.21
C ARG A 60 2.38 1.44 -11.32
N GLN A 61 3.15 1.65 -12.38
CA GLN A 61 3.36 0.70 -13.47
C GLN A 61 4.46 -0.31 -13.15
N ASP A 62 5.47 0.11 -12.38
CA ASP A 62 6.65 -0.70 -12.08
C ASP A 62 6.54 -1.46 -10.75
N PHE A 63 5.73 -0.96 -9.81
CA PHE A 63 5.59 -1.53 -8.48
C PHE A 63 4.16 -1.98 -8.16
N ILE A 64 4.08 -3.08 -7.42
CA ILE A 64 2.82 -3.62 -6.91
C ILE A 64 2.60 -3.07 -5.51
N PHE A 65 1.37 -2.60 -5.26
CA PHE A 65 0.96 -2.13 -3.95
C PHE A 65 0.01 -3.13 -3.32
N ILE A 66 0.28 -3.49 -2.07
CA ILE A 66 -0.51 -4.45 -1.31
C ILE A 66 -0.97 -3.79 -0.01
N GLY A 67 -2.26 -3.88 0.29
CA GLY A 67 -2.87 -3.18 1.41
C GLY A 67 -4.27 -3.71 1.74
N GLN A 68 -5.05 -2.91 2.46
CA GLN A 68 -6.42 -3.25 2.84
C GLN A 68 -7.41 -2.91 1.72
N ARG A 69 -8.36 -3.80 1.42
CA ARG A 69 -9.43 -3.46 0.48
C ARG A 69 -10.52 -2.65 1.19
N HIS A 70 -11.02 -1.61 0.52
CA HIS A 70 -12.12 -0.78 1.02
C HIS A 70 -13.44 -1.54 1.17
N LEU A 71 -13.60 -2.66 0.44
CA LEU A 71 -14.80 -3.50 0.46
C LEU A 71 -14.76 -4.61 1.52
N GLU A 72 -13.59 -4.88 2.10
CA GLU A 72 -13.49 -5.77 3.25
C GLU A 72 -13.93 -4.98 4.48
N GLN A 73 -15.25 -4.93 4.70
CA GLN A 73 -15.79 -4.46 5.97
C GLN A 73 -15.20 -5.32 7.07
N VAL A 74 -14.48 -4.67 7.99
CA VAL A 74 -14.06 -5.29 9.25
C VAL A 74 -15.33 -5.63 10.01
N THR A 75 -15.82 -6.85 9.85
CA THR A 75 -16.79 -7.42 10.79
C THR A 75 -16.07 -7.48 12.13
N SER A 76 -16.45 -6.55 13.00
CA SER A 76 -16.01 -6.48 14.40
C SER A 76 -16.63 -7.60 15.21
#